data_AF-A0A8T5FFS0-F1
#
_entry.id   AF-A0A8T5FFS0-F1
#
_cell.length_a   1.000
_cell.length_b   1.000
_cell.length_c   1.000
_cell.angle_alpha   90.00
_cell.angle_beta   90.00
_cell.angle_gamma   90.00
#
_symmetry.space_group_name_H-M   'P 1'
#
loop_
_entity.id
_entity.type
_entity.pdbx_description
1 polymer ?
#
loop_
_entity_poly.entity_id
_entity_poly.type
_entity_poly.pdbx_seq_one_letter_code
_entity_poly.pdbx_strand_id
1 'polypeptide(L)'
;MIKLKLFKQSNGYCGPACLKMILSFYEINKSEKYLAKITKTSRIKGCKEKNIIKAAKEFGLKGYIKQNSSIHELKQLIKKKNPVIINWFSPEEAGHYSVVIGFKNDKIFLADPHFGKIKKHKIEWFEQRWFDLPFHPKGPVLKEIIVLK
;
A
#
# COMPACT_ATOMS: atom_id res chain seq x y z
N MET A 1 15.47 0.12 -7.02
CA MET A 1 14.37 0.85 -6.35
C MET A 1 13.53 1.53 -7.41
N ILE A 2 12.22 1.58 -7.22
CA ILE A 2 11.27 2.31 -8.05
C ILE A 2 11.29 3.77 -7.60
N LYS A 3 11.35 4.70 -8.55
CA LYS A 3 11.19 6.13 -8.27
C LYS A 3 9.69 6.42 -8.20
N LEU A 4 9.24 6.95 -7.05
CA LEU A 4 7.83 7.20 -6.77
C LEU A 4 7.71 8.60 -6.18
N LYS A 5 6.74 9.40 -6.62
CA LYS A 5 6.46 10.70 -6.02
C LYS A 5 5.79 10.46 -4.66
N LEU A 6 6.51 10.80 -3.59
CA LEU A 6 6.05 10.58 -2.22
C LEU A 6 4.92 11.56 -1.87
N PHE A 7 4.01 11.12 -1.01
CA PHE A 7 2.88 11.92 -0.58
C PHE A 7 2.54 11.63 0.88
N LYS A 8 2.38 12.69 1.67
CA LYS A 8 1.91 12.60 3.06
C LYS A 8 0.38 12.63 3.07
N GLN A 9 -0.23 11.64 3.71
CA GLN A 9 -1.68 11.51 3.80
C GLN A 9 -2.31 12.56 4.71
N SER A 10 -3.60 12.79 4.52
CA SER A 10 -4.49 13.27 5.58
C SER A 10 -4.83 12.14 6.56
N ASN A 11 -5.20 12.48 7.80
CA ASN A 11 -5.54 11.48 8.84
C ASN A 11 -6.58 10.45 8.33
N GLY A 12 -6.24 9.16 8.46
CA GLY A 12 -7.07 8.02 8.05
C GLY A 12 -7.10 7.69 6.55
N TYR A 13 -6.31 8.37 5.71
CA TYR A 13 -6.32 8.21 4.24
C TYR A 13 -5.09 7.47 3.67
N CYS A 14 -4.52 6.52 4.40
CA CYS A 14 -3.36 5.73 3.93
C CYS A 14 -3.62 5.02 2.59
N GLY A 15 -4.82 4.42 2.41
CA GLY A 15 -5.24 3.79 1.15
C GLY A 15 -5.28 4.76 -0.05
N PRO A 16 -6.06 5.85 0.01
CA PRO A 16 -6.07 6.91 -1.01
C PRO A 16 -4.68 7.50 -1.29
N ALA A 17 -3.86 7.70 -0.26
CA ALA A 17 -2.51 8.22 -0.41
C ALA A 17 -1.59 7.22 -1.13
N CYS A 18 -1.65 5.93 -0.80
CA CYS A 18 -0.95 4.88 -1.54
C CYS A 18 -1.40 4.83 -3.01
N LEU A 19 -2.72 4.85 -3.27
CA LEU A 19 -3.24 4.89 -4.64
C LEU A 19 -2.74 6.13 -5.39
N LYS A 20 -2.73 7.31 -4.74
CA LYS A 20 -2.19 8.54 -5.33
C LYS A 20 -0.73 8.39 -5.75
N MET A 21 0.11 7.81 -4.88
CA MET A 21 1.51 7.57 -5.20
C MET A 21 1.64 6.61 -6.39
N ILE A 22 0.90 5.50 -6.41
CA ILE A 22 0.91 4.55 -7.53
C ILE A 22 0.44 5.22 -8.83
N LEU A 23 -0.65 5.98 -8.81
CA LEU A 23 -1.12 6.70 -10.01
C LEU A 23 -0.08 7.69 -10.54
N SER A 24 0.67 8.35 -9.66
CA SER A 24 1.75 9.25 -10.09
C SER A 24 2.90 8.52 -10.79
N PHE A 25 3.12 7.24 -10.49
CA PHE A 25 4.08 6.40 -11.23
C PHE A 25 3.62 6.14 -12.67
N TYR A 26 2.31 6.13 -12.91
CA TYR A 26 1.68 6.05 -14.24
C TYR A 26 1.34 7.44 -14.81
N GLU A 27 1.97 8.51 -14.30
CA GLU A 27 1.76 9.89 -14.76
C GLU A 27 0.32 10.42 -14.59
N ILE A 28 -0.51 9.72 -13.81
CA ILE A 28 -1.89 10.09 -13.51
C ILE A 28 -1.93 10.91 -12.22
N ASN A 29 -2.31 12.18 -12.33
CA ASN A 29 -2.37 13.09 -11.20
C ASN A 29 -3.82 13.32 -10.73
N LYS A 30 -4.12 12.92 -9.49
CA LYS A 30 -5.41 13.17 -8.82
C LYS A 30 -5.22 13.66 -7.38
N SER A 31 -6.20 14.42 -6.88
CA SER A 31 -6.17 14.90 -5.49
C SER A 31 -6.50 13.77 -4.52
N GLU A 32 -5.94 13.81 -3.31
CA GLU A 32 -6.27 12.83 -2.27
C GLU A 32 -7.78 12.86 -1.94
N LYS A 33 -8.39 14.05 -1.90
CA LYS A 33 -9.83 14.24 -1.68
C LYS A 33 -10.67 13.49 -2.73
N TYR A 34 -10.30 13.57 -4.01
CA TYR A 34 -10.97 12.82 -5.08
C TYR A 34 -10.81 11.31 -4.87
N LEU A 35 -9.57 10.86 -4.61
CA LEU A 35 -9.26 9.44 -4.42
C LEU A 35 -9.96 8.86 -3.18
N ALA A 36 -10.06 9.62 -2.09
CA ALA A 36 -10.80 9.24 -0.89
C ALA A 36 -12.29 9.02 -1.19
N LYS A 37 -12.89 9.89 -2.02
CA LYS A 37 -14.29 9.75 -2.46
C LYS A 37 -14.51 8.45 -3.24
N ILE A 38 -13.72 8.20 -4.29
CA ILE A 38 -13.94 7.03 -5.16
C ILE A 38 -13.55 5.70 -4.51
N THR A 39 -12.58 5.72 -3.58
CA THR A 39 -12.23 4.56 -2.75
C THR A 39 -13.19 4.35 -1.56
N LYS A 40 -14.17 5.24 -1.38
CA LYS A 40 -15.13 5.24 -0.26
C LYS A 40 -14.42 5.20 1.10
N THR A 41 -13.29 5.88 1.20
CA THR A 41 -12.49 5.93 2.41
C THR A 41 -13.13 6.88 3.40
N SER A 42 -13.16 6.48 4.67
CA SER A 42 -13.58 7.36 5.77
C SER A 42 -12.60 7.22 6.93
N ARG A 43 -12.51 8.26 7.77
CA ARG A 43 -11.63 8.24 8.95
C ARG A 43 -11.97 7.12 9.94
N ILE A 44 -13.24 6.71 9.99
CA ILE A 44 -13.72 5.68 10.92
C ILE A 44 -13.50 4.27 10.36
N LYS A 45 -13.85 4.03 9.09
CA LYS A 45 -13.83 2.69 8.49
C LYS A 45 -12.53 2.36 7.75
N GLY A 46 -11.65 3.33 7.58
CA GLY A 46 -10.48 3.21 6.71
C GLY A 46 -10.86 3.03 5.23
N CYS A 47 -9.95 2.40 4.47
CA CYS A 47 -10.10 2.10 3.05
C CYS A 47 -10.10 0.58 2.85
N LYS A 48 -11.08 0.03 2.13
CA LYS A 48 -11.09 -1.40 1.80
C LYS A 48 -10.24 -1.67 0.56
N GLU A 49 -9.49 -2.76 0.58
CA GLU A 49 -8.62 -3.24 -0.50
C GLU A 49 -9.36 -3.37 -1.84
N LYS A 50 -10.60 -3.87 -1.81
CA LYS A 50 -11.46 -3.99 -3.01
C LYS A 50 -11.84 -2.63 -3.60
N ASN A 51 -11.94 -1.59 -2.80
CA ASN A 51 -12.25 -0.25 -3.29
C ASN A 51 -11.05 0.40 -3.97
N ILE A 52 -9.82 0.08 -3.54
CA ILE A 52 -8.59 0.51 -4.22
C ILE A 52 -8.56 -0.08 -5.64
N ILE A 53 -8.84 -1.38 -5.79
CA ILE A 53 -8.93 -2.04 -7.10
C ILE A 53 -10.01 -1.39 -7.99
N LYS A 54 -11.20 -1.14 -7.43
CA LYS A 54 -12.30 -0.50 -8.19
C LYS A 54 -11.93 0.91 -8.65
N ALA A 55 -11.34 1.72 -7.76
CA ALA A 55 -10.88 3.06 -8.08
C ALA A 55 -9.78 3.07 -9.14
N ALA A 56 -8.84 2.12 -9.09
CA ALA A 56 -7.76 2.02 -10.07
C ALA A 56 -8.29 1.76 -11.50
N LYS A 57 -9.38 1.00 -11.64
CA LYS A 57 -10.03 0.73 -12.94
C LYS A 57 -10.57 1.99 -13.62
N GLU A 58 -10.97 3.01 -12.87
CA GLU A 58 -11.40 4.31 -13.44
C GLU A 58 -10.28 5.00 -14.23
N PHE A 59 -9.03 4.61 -14.01
CA PHE A 59 -7.85 5.16 -14.69
C PHE A 59 -7.20 4.17 -15.67
N GLY A 60 -7.93 3.11 -16.06
CA GLY A 60 -7.44 2.10 -17.01
C GLY A 60 -6.49 1.06 -16.41
N LEU A 61 -6.20 1.12 -15.10
CA LEU A 61 -5.35 0.15 -14.43
C LEU A 61 -6.13 -1.12 -14.09
N LYS A 62 -5.48 -2.26 -14.25
CA LYS A 62 -5.92 -3.56 -13.75
C LYS A 62 -5.22 -3.84 -12.43
N GLY A 63 -5.82 -4.66 -11.58
CA GLY A 63 -5.18 -5.03 -10.34
C GLY A 63 -5.81 -6.22 -9.66
N TYR A 64 -5.10 -6.76 -8.69
CA TYR A 64 -5.55 -7.88 -7.88
C TYR A 64 -5.10 -7.70 -6.42
N ILE A 65 -5.82 -8.38 -5.54
CA ILE A 65 -5.49 -8.52 -4.11
C ILE A 65 -5.04 -9.95 -3.91
N LYS A 66 -4.00 -10.15 -3.10
CA LYS A 66 -3.54 -11.48 -2.70
C LYS A 66 -3.13 -11.47 -1.24
N GLN A 67 -3.64 -12.42 -0.47
CA GLN A 67 -3.21 -12.71 0.90
C GLN A 67 -2.20 -13.85 0.91
N ASN A 68 -1.47 -14.03 2.01
CA ASN A 68 -0.43 -15.04 2.16
C ASN A 68 0.69 -14.90 1.11
N SER A 69 1.05 -13.66 0.75
CA SER A 69 2.18 -13.39 -0.12
C SER A 69 3.52 -13.66 0.59
N SER A 70 4.64 -13.56 -0.14
CA SER A 70 5.99 -13.78 0.39
C SER A 70 6.93 -12.63 0.02
N ILE A 71 8.02 -12.47 0.78
CA ILE A 71 9.08 -11.52 0.43
C ILE A 71 9.70 -11.86 -0.93
N HIS A 72 9.79 -13.15 -1.29
CA HIS A 72 10.24 -13.56 -2.61
C HIS A 72 9.34 -12.99 -3.71
N GLU A 73 8.01 -13.13 -3.56
CA GLU A 73 7.04 -12.59 -4.51
C GLU A 73 7.12 -11.07 -4.61
N LEU A 74 7.21 -10.35 -3.48
CA LEU A 74 7.43 -8.90 -3.48
C LEU A 74 8.71 -8.52 -4.25
N LYS A 75 9.84 -9.21 -4.01
CA LYS A 75 11.09 -8.97 -4.74
C LYS A 75 10.91 -9.15 -6.25
N GLN A 76 10.18 -10.18 -6.70
CA GLN A 76 9.91 -10.39 -8.13
C GLN A 76 9.04 -9.28 -8.74
N LEU A 77 8.01 -8.83 -8.03
CA LEU A 77 7.14 -7.73 -8.48
C LEU A 77 7.93 -6.41 -8.63
N ILE A 78 8.77 -6.11 -7.64
CA ILE A 78 9.62 -4.91 -7.66
C ILE A 78 10.69 -4.99 -8.76
N LYS A 79 11.27 -6.17 -9.02
CA LYS A 79 12.22 -6.38 -10.14
C LYS A 79 11.57 -6.06 -11.49
N LYS A 80 10.29 -6.39 -11.65
CA LYS A 80 9.46 -6.06 -12.81
C LYS A 80 8.94 -4.62 -12.83
N LYS A 81 9.44 -3.74 -11.95
CA LYS A 81 9.04 -2.32 -11.83
C LYS A 81 7.57 -2.12 -11.47
N ASN A 82 6.91 -3.09 -10.84
CA ASN A 82 5.55 -2.94 -10.35
C ASN A 82 5.59 -2.51 -8.88
N PRO A 83 5.23 -1.25 -8.53
CA PRO A 83 5.09 -0.87 -7.14
C PRO A 83 3.89 -1.60 -6.52
N VAL A 84 4.04 -2.03 -5.26
CA VAL A 84 3.06 -2.91 -4.58
C VAL A 84 2.57 -2.23 -3.33
N ILE A 85 1.25 -2.12 -3.15
CA ILE A 85 0.69 -1.70 -1.87
C ILE A 85 0.65 -2.93 -0.95
N ILE A 86 1.09 -2.77 0.30
CA ILE A 86 1.02 -3.80 1.33
C ILE A 86 0.09 -3.33 2.45
N ASN A 87 -0.66 -4.27 3.04
CA ASN A 87 -1.34 -4.06 4.32
C ASN A 87 -0.48 -4.66 5.44
N TRP A 88 -0.16 -3.89 6.49
CA TRP A 88 0.73 -4.34 7.56
C TRP A 88 0.48 -3.59 8.87
N PHE A 89 0.93 -4.18 9.99
CA PHE A 89 0.79 -3.63 11.33
C PHE A 89 1.97 -2.71 11.63
N SER A 90 1.80 -1.44 11.29
CA SER A 90 2.77 -0.39 11.57
C SER A 90 2.78 -0.01 13.06
N PRO A 91 3.95 0.32 13.64
CA PRO A 91 4.03 0.85 15.00
C PRO A 91 3.25 2.15 15.21
N GLU A 92 3.10 2.96 14.16
CA GLU A 92 2.53 4.30 14.27
C GLU A 92 1.01 4.35 14.06
N GLU A 93 0.46 3.48 13.20
CA GLU A 93 -0.96 3.52 12.80
C GLU A 93 -1.71 2.21 13.10
N ALA A 94 -1.05 1.20 13.68
CA ALA A 94 -1.54 -0.19 13.67
C ALA A 94 -1.78 -0.64 12.21
N GLY A 95 -3.02 -1.01 11.85
CA GLY A 95 -3.36 -1.40 10.47
C GLY A 95 -3.08 -0.28 9.47
N HIS A 96 -2.16 -0.53 8.53
CA HIS A 96 -1.62 0.52 7.66
C HIS A 96 -1.32 0.05 6.23
N TYR A 97 -1.58 0.94 5.27
CA TYR A 97 -1.13 0.75 3.90
C TYR A 97 0.19 1.49 3.64
N SER A 98 1.11 0.85 2.93
CA SER A 98 2.33 1.47 2.42
C SER A 98 2.69 0.91 1.05
N VAL A 99 3.53 1.61 0.28
CA VAL A 99 3.97 1.13 -1.04
C VAL A 99 5.39 0.58 -0.95
N VAL A 100 5.58 -0.70 -1.26
CA VAL A 100 6.90 -1.29 -1.46
C VAL A 100 7.49 -0.75 -2.75
N ILE A 101 8.70 -0.19 -2.66
CA ILE A 101 9.42 0.40 -3.81
C ILE A 101 10.81 -0.21 -4.01
N GLY A 102 11.26 -1.08 -3.12
CA GLY A 102 12.63 -1.56 -3.19
C GLY A 102 13.02 -2.55 -2.10
N PHE A 103 14.10 -3.27 -2.40
CA PHE A 103 14.85 -4.09 -1.46
C PHE A 103 16.34 -3.81 -1.63
N LYS A 104 17.10 -3.69 -0.54
CA LYS A 104 18.57 -3.56 -0.54
C LYS A 104 19.14 -3.95 0.83
N ASN A 105 20.24 -4.70 0.85
CA ASN A 105 20.99 -5.06 2.07
C ASN A 105 20.08 -5.56 3.20
N ASP A 106 19.26 -6.58 2.92
CA ASP A 106 18.28 -7.16 3.85
C ASP A 106 17.23 -6.19 4.41
N LYS A 107 16.97 -5.10 3.68
CA LYS A 107 15.94 -4.12 4.03
C LYS A 107 14.89 -4.00 2.96
N ILE A 108 13.64 -3.90 3.40
CA ILE A 108 12.50 -3.48 2.59
C ILE A 108 12.38 -1.95 2.65
N PHE A 109 12.05 -1.33 1.52
CA PHE A 109 11.87 0.12 1.39
C PHE A 109 10.41 0.42 1.09
N LEU A 110 9.78 1.15 2.01
CA LEU A 110 8.37 1.51 1.98
C LEU A 110 8.23 3.02 1.76
N ALA A 111 7.54 3.42 0.71
CA ALA A 111 6.98 4.77 0.64
C ALA A 111 5.77 4.83 1.57
N ASP A 112 5.97 5.45 2.73
CA ASP A 112 5.01 5.48 3.83
C ASP A 112 4.15 6.75 3.76
N PRO A 113 2.82 6.62 3.57
CA PRO A 113 1.95 7.77 3.46
C PRO A 113 1.78 8.54 4.78
N HIS A 114 1.93 7.93 5.95
CA HIS A 114 1.79 8.62 7.24
C HIS A 114 2.84 9.75 7.36
N PHE A 115 4.07 9.45 6.95
CA PHE A 115 5.18 10.41 7.00
C PHE A 115 5.41 11.15 5.67
N GLY A 116 4.89 10.63 4.56
CA GLY A 116 5.23 11.12 3.21
C GLY A 116 6.71 10.94 2.85
N LYS A 117 7.36 9.92 3.41
CA LYS A 117 8.80 9.65 3.22
C LYS A 117 9.06 8.17 3.00
N ILE A 118 10.29 7.83 2.61
CA ILE A 118 10.71 6.43 2.51
C ILE A 118 11.16 5.95 3.89
N LYS A 119 10.55 4.89 4.39
CA LYS A 119 11.04 4.11 5.55
C LYS A 119 11.75 2.87 5.07
N LYS A 120 12.73 2.43 5.87
CA LYS A 120 13.47 1.19 5.64
C LYS A 120 13.39 0.34 6.90
N HIS A 121 13.08 -0.93 6.73
CA HIS A 121 12.99 -1.89 7.83
C HIS A 121 13.79 -3.14 7.48
N LYS A 122 14.36 -3.82 8.49
CA LYS A 122 14.87 -5.19 8.29
C LYS A 122 13.72 -6.06 7.78
N ILE A 123 14.01 -6.95 6.84
CA ILE A 123 12.98 -7.81 6.24
C ILE A 123 12.31 -8.68 7.32
N GLU A 124 13.10 -9.29 8.20
CA GLU A 124 12.61 -10.11 9.31
C GLU A 124 11.65 -9.34 10.22
N TRP A 125 12.03 -8.12 10.62
CA TRP A 125 11.19 -7.27 11.47
C TRP A 125 9.85 -6.91 10.81
N PHE A 126 9.89 -6.68 9.50
CA PHE A 126 8.70 -6.39 8.71
C PHE A 126 7.80 -7.63 8.56
N GLU A 127 8.37 -8.80 8.26
CA GLU A 127 7.59 -10.03 8.10
C GLU A 127 6.80 -10.39 9.36
N GLN A 128 7.37 -10.18 10.56
CA GLN A 128 6.68 -10.36 11.83
C GLN A 128 5.49 -9.42 12.02
N ARG A 129 5.41 -8.33 11.25
CA ARG A 129 4.36 -7.30 11.28
C ARG A 129 3.51 -7.28 10.02
N TRP A 130 3.71 -8.24 9.12
CA TRP A 130 3.00 -8.26 7.85
C TRP A 130 1.63 -8.93 8.00
N PHE A 131 0.80 -8.29 8.80
CA PHE A 131 -0.58 -8.65 9.06
C PHE A 131 -1.40 -7.40 9.38
N ASP A 132 -2.72 -7.53 9.40
CA ASP A 132 -3.64 -6.51 9.89
C ASP A 132 -4.77 -7.17 10.69
N LEU A 133 -5.35 -6.43 11.63
CA LEU A 133 -6.44 -6.84 12.50
C LEU A 133 -7.67 -5.98 12.18
N PRO A 134 -8.39 -6.25 11.07
CA PRO A 134 -9.60 -5.52 10.79
C PRO A 134 -10.63 -5.77 11.89
N PHE A 135 -11.51 -4.81 12.14
CA PHE A 135 -12.61 -4.91 13.11
C PHE A 135 -13.69 -5.97 12.74
N HIS A 136 -13.34 -7.02 12.01
CA HIS A 136 -14.22 -8.10 11.57
C HIS A 136 -13.83 -9.47 12.16
N PRO A 137 -14.80 -10.36 12.40
CA PRO A 137 -14.60 -11.62 13.14
C PRO A 137 -13.83 -12.71 12.39
N LYS A 138 -13.29 -12.43 11.20
CA LYS A 138 -12.66 -13.42 10.31
C LYS A 138 -11.17 -13.68 10.61
N GLY A 139 -10.66 -13.16 11.73
CA GLY A 139 -9.25 -13.27 12.10
C GLY A 139 -8.34 -12.29 11.34
N PRO A 140 -7.02 -12.39 11.54
CA PRO A 140 -6.05 -11.48 10.96
C PRO A 140 -5.98 -11.63 9.43
N VAL A 141 -5.79 -10.51 8.75
CA VAL A 141 -5.38 -10.49 7.33
C VAL A 141 -3.88 -10.67 7.30
N LEU A 142 -3.39 -11.73 6.63
CA LEU A 142 -1.97 -12.06 6.62
C LEU A 142 -1.35 -11.77 5.26
N LYS A 143 -0.20 -11.08 5.28
CA LYS A 143 0.70 -10.88 4.14
C LYS A 143 -0.03 -10.42 2.88
N GLU A 144 -0.90 -9.43 3.04
CA GLU A 144 -1.74 -8.92 1.95
C GLU A 144 -0.96 -7.94 1.07
N ILE A 145 -1.09 -8.13 -0.24
CA ILE A 145 -0.62 -7.23 -1.29
C ILE A 145 -1.78 -6.79 -2.17
N ILE A 146 -1.67 -5.57 -2.68
CA ILE A 146 -2.49 -5.05 -3.77
C ILE A 146 -1.53 -4.62 -4.88
N VAL A 147 -1.69 -5.21 -6.06
CA VAL A 147 -0.86 -4.92 -7.22
C VAL A 147 -1.72 -4.25 -8.29
N LEU A 148 -1.29 -3.09 -8.76
CA LEU A 148 -1.93 -2.30 -9.80
C LEU A 148 -0.99 -2.24 -11.02
N LYS A 149 -1.53 -2.39 -12.24
CA LYS A 149 -0.79 -2.50 -13.51
C LYS A 149 -1.56 -1.89 -14.67
#